data_AF-A0ABD2PNY1-F1
#
_entry.id   AF-A0ABD2PNY1-F1
#
_cell.length_a   1.000
_cell.length_b   1.000
_cell.length_c   1.000
_cell.angle_alpha   90.00
_cell.angle_beta   90.00
_cell.angle_gamma   90.00
#
_symmetry.space_group_name_H-M   'P 1'
#
loop_
_entity.id
_entity.type
_entity.pdbx_description
1 polymer ?
#
loop_
_entity_poly.entity_id
_entity_poly.type
_entity_poly.pdbx_seq_one_letter_code
_entity_poly.pdbx_strand_id
1 'polypeptide(L)'
;MSQITDNTCVVRYIRITGTRNTASKHFHLISFECMFLEKPLTVINGFICPDRNVATVDQGATVVEGVSRDRNALISQHPNKYRWKWGYTCHQLGNGAIVVQLSQPYLISSIRFLLYDLDSRHYSYTVEVFDGLTDWVMVADRSTEPCRSWQVITFPRQLVSFIRVIGKHNSADDVFHMIHLECPYPVSDQNLSFESTINRSVIKTPRIVGAALSDVDVQVSSRHLNASRTLMANVSNNAHGSDNNQPHLANSYNHANTISGTVFAL
;
A
#
# COMPACT_ATOMS: atom_id res chain seq x y z
N MET A 1 19.21 -18.41 -9.35
CA MET A 1 18.18 -18.05 -8.36
C MET A 1 17.56 -16.73 -8.80
N SER A 2 16.38 -16.77 -9.42
CA SER A 2 15.63 -15.58 -9.78
C SER A 2 15.08 -14.95 -8.50
N GLN A 3 15.44 -13.69 -8.24
CA GLN A 3 14.78 -12.88 -7.21
C GLN A 3 13.30 -12.76 -7.58
N ILE A 4 12.45 -13.48 -6.85
CA ILE A 4 11.01 -13.22 -6.82
C ILE A 4 10.89 -11.85 -6.16
N THR A 5 10.44 -10.84 -6.91
CA THR A 5 10.12 -9.53 -6.34
C THR A 5 8.85 -9.67 -5.52
N ASP A 6 8.98 -9.61 -4.19
CA ASP A 6 7.90 -9.71 -3.21
C ASP A 6 6.96 -8.50 -3.25
N ASN A 7 6.09 -8.45 -4.26
CA ASN A 7 4.93 -7.56 -4.22
C ASN A 7 3.83 -8.21 -3.39
N THR A 8 3.86 -7.98 -2.08
CA THR A 8 2.80 -8.39 -1.16
C THR A 8 1.66 -7.38 -1.20
N CYS A 9 0.42 -7.83 -1.47
CA CYS A 9 -0.78 -7.00 -1.42
C CYS A 9 -1.83 -7.62 -0.47
N VAL A 10 -2.71 -6.80 0.06
CA VAL A 10 -3.79 -7.27 0.94
C VAL A 10 -5.06 -7.50 0.16
N VAL A 11 -5.46 -8.77 0.12
CA VAL A 11 -6.61 -9.24 -0.64
C VAL A 11 -7.71 -9.65 0.34
N ARG A 12 -8.87 -9.02 0.21
CA ARG A 12 -10.07 -9.41 0.99
C ARG A 12 -10.77 -10.61 0.38
N TYR A 13 -10.74 -10.71 -0.94
CA TYR A 13 -11.30 -11.82 -1.70
C TYR A 13 -10.37 -12.14 -2.87
N ILE A 14 -10.17 -13.44 -3.12
CA ILE A 14 -9.43 -13.90 -4.30
C ILE A 14 -10.46 -14.61 -5.18
N ARG A 15 -10.71 -14.04 -6.36
CA ARG A 15 -11.62 -14.61 -7.35
C ARG A 15 -10.82 -15.33 -8.43
N ILE A 16 -10.99 -16.65 -8.52
CA ILE A 16 -10.39 -17.47 -9.55
C ILE A 16 -11.45 -17.79 -10.61
N THR A 17 -11.24 -17.29 -11.83
CA THR A 17 -12.16 -17.50 -12.96
C THR A 17 -11.47 -18.36 -14.01
N GLY A 18 -11.95 -19.60 -14.20
CA GLY A 18 -11.50 -20.45 -15.29
C GLY A 18 -12.00 -19.94 -16.64
N THR A 19 -11.10 -19.63 -17.57
CA THR A 19 -11.45 -19.03 -18.87
C THR A 19 -11.51 -20.03 -20.01
N ARG A 20 -10.74 -21.13 -19.95
CA ARG A 20 -10.72 -22.18 -20.99
C ARG A 20 -10.25 -23.51 -20.43
N ASN A 21 -10.91 -24.60 -20.82
CA ASN A 21 -10.44 -25.97 -20.68
C ASN A 21 -10.56 -26.64 -22.07
N THR A 22 -9.51 -27.32 -22.53
CA THR A 22 -9.44 -27.94 -23.86
C THR A 22 -10.03 -29.36 -23.90
N ALA A 23 -10.29 -29.97 -22.74
CA ALA A 23 -10.78 -31.34 -22.62
C ALA A 23 -12.21 -31.42 -22.05
N SER A 24 -12.70 -30.40 -21.35
CA SER A 24 -14.07 -30.38 -20.82
C SER A 24 -14.65 -28.97 -20.65
N LYS A 25 -15.93 -28.88 -20.29
CA LYS A 25 -16.59 -27.61 -19.90
C LYS A 25 -16.35 -27.21 -18.44
N HIS A 26 -15.63 -28.04 -17.65
CA HIS A 26 -15.38 -27.79 -16.25
C HIS A 26 -13.98 -27.18 -16.05
N PHE A 27 -13.86 -26.20 -15.16
CA PHE A 27 -12.56 -25.71 -14.69
C PHE A 27 -12.20 -26.44 -13.40
N HIS A 28 -11.04 -27.09 -13.38
CA HIS A 28 -10.57 -27.88 -12.25
C HIS A 28 -9.46 -27.10 -11.54
N LEU A 29 -9.73 -26.66 -10.31
CA LEU A 29 -8.73 -26.06 -9.41
C LEU A 29 -8.35 -27.10 -8.36
N ILE A 30 -7.14 -27.64 -8.46
CA ILE A 30 -6.67 -28.74 -7.59
C ILE A 30 -6.08 -28.19 -6.28
N SER A 31 -5.33 -27.08 -6.36
CA SER A 31 -4.70 -26.45 -5.19
C SER A 31 -4.56 -24.95 -5.41
N PHE A 32 -4.80 -24.17 -4.36
CA PHE A 32 -4.61 -22.72 -4.28
C PHE A 32 -4.08 -22.36 -2.88
N GLU A 33 -2.85 -21.85 -2.76
CA GLU A 33 -2.26 -21.41 -1.49
C GLU A 33 -1.98 -19.91 -1.50
N CYS A 34 -2.13 -19.26 -0.35
CA CYS A 34 -1.74 -17.88 -0.13
C CYS A 34 -0.99 -17.73 1.21
N MET A 35 0.03 -16.88 1.24
CA MET A 35 0.70 -16.52 2.48
C MET A 35 -0.22 -15.66 3.36
N PHE A 36 -0.12 -15.81 4.68
CA PHE A 36 -0.89 -15.02 5.65
C PHE A 36 0.03 -14.45 6.73
N LEU A 37 -0.43 -13.37 7.37
CA LEU A 37 0.23 -12.80 8.55
C LEU A 37 -0.35 -13.42 9.81
N GLU A 38 0.50 -13.90 10.72
CA GLU A 38 0.09 -14.46 12.02
C GLU A 38 -0.53 -13.39 12.93
N LYS A 39 -0.07 -12.14 12.81
CA LYS A 39 -0.59 -11.01 13.59
C LYS A 39 -1.71 -10.30 12.82
N PRO A 40 -2.86 -10.04 13.47
CA PRO A 40 -3.95 -9.30 12.84
C PRO A 40 -3.49 -7.87 12.54
N LEU A 41 -3.81 -7.39 11.34
CA LEU A 41 -3.63 -5.99 10.98
C LEU A 41 -4.85 -5.17 11.40
N THR A 42 -4.62 -3.94 11.84
CA THR A 42 -5.71 -2.98 12.03
C THR A 42 -6.24 -2.56 10.67
N VAL A 43 -7.54 -2.77 10.43
CA VAL A 43 -8.20 -2.42 9.17
C VAL A 43 -9.37 -1.50 9.46
N ILE A 44 -9.43 -0.37 8.76
CA ILE A 44 -10.52 0.62 8.86
C ILE A 44 -11.08 0.81 7.46
N ASN A 45 -12.39 0.60 7.30
CA ASN A 45 -13.10 0.74 6.01
C ASN A 45 -12.46 -0.06 4.85
N GLY A 46 -11.83 -1.20 5.16
CA GLY A 46 -11.18 -2.05 4.16
C GLY A 46 -9.71 -1.71 3.85
N PHE A 47 -9.16 -0.65 4.46
CA PHE A 47 -7.77 -0.24 4.29
C PHE A 47 -6.95 -0.52 5.55
N ILE A 48 -5.68 -0.87 5.35
CA ILE A 48 -4.77 -1.15 6.46
C ILE A 48 -4.33 0.14 7.13
N CYS A 49 -4.43 0.16 8.46
CA CYS A 49 -3.79 1.15 9.32
C CYS A 49 -2.50 0.51 9.87
N PRO A 50 -1.34 0.73 9.23
CA PRO A 50 -0.09 0.14 9.66
C PRO A 50 0.33 0.66 11.04
N ASP A 51 1.02 -0.21 11.80
CA ASP A 51 1.61 0.07 13.12
C ASP A 51 3.15 0.21 13.07
N ARG A 52 3.73 0.02 11.90
CA ARG A 52 5.17 0.03 11.63
C ARG A 52 5.45 0.67 10.27
N ASN A 53 6.70 1.07 10.04
CA ASN A 53 7.12 1.67 8.78
C ASN A 53 6.82 0.75 7.57
N VAL A 54 5.99 1.23 6.65
CA VAL A 54 5.64 0.61 5.36
C VAL A 54 6.35 1.25 4.17
N ALA A 55 7.02 2.38 4.36
CA ALA A 55 7.88 3.01 3.35
C ALA A 55 9.27 2.36 3.33
N THR A 56 9.34 1.05 3.11
CA THR A 56 10.60 0.31 2.95
C THR A 56 10.56 -0.59 1.73
N VAL A 57 11.74 -0.88 1.17
CA VAL A 57 11.88 -1.82 0.06
C VAL A 57 11.29 -3.19 0.39
N ASP A 58 11.52 -3.67 1.61
CA ASP A 58 11.03 -4.99 2.07
C ASP A 58 9.49 -5.03 2.20
N GLN A 59 8.85 -3.87 2.32
CA GLN A 59 7.39 -3.73 2.29
C GLN A 59 6.87 -3.35 0.89
N GLY A 60 7.72 -3.40 -0.15
CA GLY A 60 7.37 -3.15 -1.55
C GLY A 60 7.24 -1.67 -1.92
N ALA A 61 7.70 -0.74 -1.09
CA ALA A 61 7.73 0.68 -1.45
C ALA A 61 8.84 0.99 -2.46
N THR A 62 8.62 2.00 -3.30
CA THR A 62 9.57 2.41 -4.35
C THR A 62 9.71 3.92 -4.41
N VAL A 63 10.93 4.41 -4.71
CA VAL A 63 11.16 5.81 -5.05
C VAL A 63 10.92 5.97 -6.55
N VAL A 64 9.89 6.74 -6.94
CA VAL A 64 9.48 6.92 -8.35
C VAL A 64 9.94 8.25 -8.94
N GLU A 65 10.20 9.25 -8.10
CA GLU A 65 10.85 10.50 -8.49
C GLU A 65 11.96 10.87 -7.49
N GLY A 66 12.97 11.57 -7.99
CA GLY A 66 14.19 11.89 -7.27
C GLY A 66 15.39 11.12 -7.83
N VAL A 67 16.57 11.70 -7.66
CA VAL A 67 17.84 11.17 -8.14
C VAL A 67 18.64 10.65 -6.95
N SER A 68 19.18 9.45 -7.05
CA SER A 68 20.13 8.91 -6.09
C SER A 68 21.21 8.10 -6.79
N ARG A 69 22.42 8.10 -6.23
CA ARG A 69 23.51 7.21 -6.66
C ARG A 69 23.38 5.81 -6.07
N ASP A 70 22.73 5.71 -4.93
CA ASP A 70 22.49 4.46 -4.22
C ASP A 70 21.00 4.14 -4.31
N ARG A 71 20.66 3.19 -5.19
CA ARG A 71 19.28 2.76 -5.37
C ARG A 71 18.67 2.41 -4.01
N ASN A 72 17.50 2.97 -3.72
CA ASN A 72 16.73 2.77 -2.48
C ASN A 72 17.33 3.40 -1.20
N ALA A 73 18.38 4.22 -1.25
CA ALA A 73 18.97 4.83 -0.04
C ALA A 73 17.93 5.45 0.90
N LEU A 74 17.00 6.23 0.33
CA LEU A 74 15.93 6.92 1.05
C LEU A 74 15.02 6.01 1.89
N ILE A 75 14.70 4.82 1.38
CA ILE A 75 13.74 3.89 1.99
C ILE A 75 14.42 2.59 2.44
N SER A 76 15.74 2.64 2.59
CA SER A 76 16.54 1.57 3.18
C SER A 76 16.59 1.72 4.69
N GLN A 77 16.70 0.62 5.43
CA GLN A 77 16.69 0.60 6.90
C GLN A 77 17.98 1.18 7.55
N HIS A 78 18.81 1.93 6.82
CA HIS A 78 20.13 2.38 7.28
C HIS A 78 20.30 3.91 7.26
N PRO A 79 19.53 4.67 8.07
CA PRO A 79 19.57 6.14 8.08
C PRO A 79 20.92 6.73 8.54
N ASN A 80 21.81 5.92 9.11
CA ASN A 80 23.11 6.38 9.63
C ASN A 80 24.28 6.23 8.64
N LYS A 81 24.02 5.77 7.40
CA LYS A 81 25.06 5.52 6.39
C LYS A 81 24.91 6.48 5.20
N TYR A 82 25.31 7.74 5.39
CA TYR A 82 25.34 8.74 4.32
C TYR A 82 26.54 9.67 4.46
N ARG A 83 26.97 10.25 3.33
CA ARG A 83 28.04 11.24 3.25
C ARG A 83 27.71 12.26 2.16
N TRP A 84 28.53 13.29 2.03
CA TRP A 84 28.41 14.34 1.00
C TRP A 84 28.07 13.84 -0.43
N LYS A 85 28.54 12.66 -0.87
CA LYS A 85 28.29 12.15 -2.24
C LYS A 85 27.32 10.97 -2.36
N TRP A 86 26.80 10.42 -1.25
CA TRP A 86 26.07 9.14 -1.28
C TRP A 86 25.17 8.94 -0.05
N GLY A 87 24.22 8.02 -0.11
CA GLY A 87 23.25 7.78 0.96
C GLY A 87 22.11 8.80 1.04
N TYR A 88 21.76 9.47 -0.06
CA TYR A 88 20.61 10.38 -0.12
C TYR A 88 19.89 10.29 -1.46
N THR A 89 18.63 10.73 -1.48
CA THR A 89 17.89 11.06 -2.69
C THR A 89 17.74 12.57 -2.77
N CYS A 90 17.86 13.13 -3.97
CA CYS A 90 17.77 14.56 -4.20
C CYS A 90 16.92 14.94 -5.41
N HIS A 91 16.57 16.22 -5.50
CA HIS A 91 16.06 16.84 -6.72
C HIS A 91 16.54 18.29 -6.80
N GLN A 92 16.48 18.88 -8.00
CA GLN A 92 16.83 20.29 -8.21
C GLN A 92 15.72 21.18 -7.63
N LEU A 93 16.09 22.24 -6.90
CA LEU A 93 15.11 23.23 -6.43
C LEU A 93 14.44 23.91 -7.62
N GLY A 94 13.12 24.08 -7.54
CA GLY A 94 12.30 24.63 -8.64
C GLY A 94 12.05 23.66 -9.80
N ASN A 95 12.67 22.48 -9.83
CA ASN A 95 12.44 21.48 -10.86
C ASN A 95 12.49 20.05 -10.30
N GLY A 96 11.31 19.50 -10.02
CA GLY A 96 11.11 18.13 -9.56
C GLY A 96 10.70 18.03 -8.09
N ALA A 97 10.63 16.79 -7.61
CA ALA A 97 10.30 16.41 -6.25
C ALA A 97 10.97 15.08 -5.90
N ILE A 98 10.84 14.65 -4.65
CA ILE A 98 11.08 13.25 -4.27
C ILE A 98 9.73 12.61 -4.02
N VAL A 99 9.43 11.54 -4.76
CA VAL A 99 8.15 10.83 -4.66
C VAL A 99 8.39 9.38 -4.29
N VAL A 100 7.75 8.94 -3.20
CA VAL A 100 7.73 7.56 -2.74
C VAL A 100 6.34 6.99 -2.99
N GLN A 101 6.29 5.87 -3.71
CA GLN A 101 5.10 5.05 -3.89
C GLN A 101 5.11 3.93 -2.86
N LEU A 102 4.00 3.76 -2.14
CA LEU A 102 3.76 2.64 -1.24
C LEU A 102 3.25 1.42 -2.03
N SER A 103 3.44 0.22 -1.50
CA SER A 103 3.03 -1.04 -2.14
C SER A 103 1.53 -1.16 -2.39
N GLN A 104 0.74 -0.43 -1.60
CA GLN A 104 -0.71 -0.33 -1.69
C GLN A 104 -1.18 0.92 -0.94
N PRO A 105 -2.44 1.31 -1.06
CA PRO A 105 -3.02 2.38 -0.23
C PRO A 105 -3.02 1.99 1.27
N TYR A 106 -2.45 2.87 2.11
CA TYR A 106 -2.46 2.72 3.57
C TYR A 106 -3.15 3.90 4.25
N LEU A 107 -3.82 3.65 5.37
CA LEU A 107 -4.32 4.70 6.25
C LEU A 107 -3.21 5.14 7.21
N ILE A 108 -2.55 6.25 6.92
CA ILE A 108 -1.47 6.81 7.75
C ILE A 108 -1.84 8.20 8.24
N SER A 109 -1.20 8.63 9.33
CA SER A 109 -1.38 9.95 9.94
C SER A 109 -0.06 10.62 10.32
N SER A 110 1.06 10.01 9.92
CA SER A 110 2.39 10.50 10.24
C SER A 110 3.41 10.10 9.18
N ILE A 111 4.36 10.99 8.94
CA ILE A 111 5.53 10.78 8.09
C ILE A 111 6.73 11.34 8.86
N ARG A 112 7.86 10.64 8.84
CA ARG A 112 9.14 11.19 9.32
C ARG A 112 10.19 11.04 8.24
N PHE A 113 11.01 12.07 8.05
CA PHE A 113 12.15 12.00 7.14
C PHE A 113 13.35 12.78 7.68
N LEU A 114 14.54 12.41 7.20
CA LEU A 114 15.80 13.02 7.59
C LEU A 114 16.31 13.90 6.44
N LEU A 115 16.48 15.18 6.70
CA LEU A 115 17.22 16.09 5.82
C LEU A 115 18.73 15.92 6.02
N TYR A 116 19.54 16.21 4.98
CA TYR A 116 20.99 16.21 5.13
C TYR A 116 21.42 17.22 6.21
N ASP A 117 22.21 16.79 7.19
CA ASP A 117 22.56 17.62 8.35
C ASP A 117 24.03 17.53 8.80
N LEU A 118 24.92 16.95 7.98
CA LEU A 118 26.36 16.86 8.26
C LEU A 118 27.10 18.21 8.17
N ASP A 119 26.42 19.27 7.75
CA ASP A 119 26.90 20.65 7.81
C ASP A 119 25.78 21.60 8.28
N SER A 120 26.04 22.90 8.33
CA SER A 120 25.13 23.91 8.87
C SER A 120 23.96 24.29 7.95
N ARG A 121 23.75 23.60 6.83
CA ARG A 121 22.66 23.94 5.90
C ARG A 121 21.29 23.70 6.52
N HIS A 122 20.32 24.45 6.04
CA HIS A 122 18.90 24.26 6.33
C HIS A 122 18.09 24.32 5.04
N TYR A 123 16.88 23.77 5.10
CA TYR A 123 15.98 23.60 3.97
C TYR A 123 14.61 24.19 4.28
N SER A 124 13.80 24.38 3.24
CA SER A 124 12.36 24.55 3.36
C SER A 124 11.65 23.66 2.33
N TYR A 125 10.41 23.22 2.60
CA TYR A 125 9.73 22.23 1.77
C TYR A 125 8.20 22.25 1.92
N THR A 126 7.50 21.56 1.01
CA THR A 126 6.11 21.13 1.20
C THR A 126 6.02 19.60 1.14
N VAL A 127 5.04 19.03 1.82
CA VAL A 127 4.72 17.59 1.76
C VAL A 127 3.29 17.39 1.35
N GLU A 128 3.10 16.54 0.36
CA GLU A 128 1.81 16.21 -0.22
C GLU A 128 1.65 14.68 -0.25
N VAL A 129 0.41 14.22 -0.12
CA VAL A 129 0.04 12.81 -0.23
C VAL A 129 -1.04 12.63 -1.30
N PHE A 130 -1.08 11.46 -1.90
CA PHE A 130 -2.04 11.13 -2.94
C PHE A 130 -2.51 9.68 -2.79
N ASP A 131 -3.81 9.45 -2.96
CA ASP A 131 -4.45 8.15 -2.73
C ASP A 131 -4.56 7.29 -4.00
N GLY A 132 -4.36 7.87 -5.19
CA GLY A 132 -4.55 7.17 -6.47
C GLY A 132 -5.79 7.61 -7.25
N LEU A 133 -6.71 8.35 -6.62
CA LEU A 133 -8.05 8.64 -7.16
C LEU A 133 -8.40 10.12 -7.15
N THR A 134 -7.84 10.90 -6.22
CA THR A 134 -8.15 12.34 -5.99
C THR A 134 -6.93 13.22 -6.26
N ASP A 135 -7.03 14.54 -6.15
CA ASP A 135 -5.85 15.41 -6.29
C ASP A 135 -4.85 15.24 -5.13
N TRP A 136 -3.61 15.71 -5.33
CA TRP A 136 -2.61 15.76 -4.27
C TRP A 136 -3.09 16.63 -3.11
N VAL A 137 -3.00 16.11 -1.89
CA VAL A 137 -3.38 16.81 -0.66
C VAL A 137 -2.13 17.24 0.08
N MET A 138 -1.97 18.55 0.31
CA MET A 138 -0.87 19.07 1.12
C MET A 138 -1.09 18.77 2.59
N VAL A 139 -0.15 18.04 3.20
CA VAL A 139 -0.19 17.64 4.63
C VAL A 139 0.82 18.43 5.47
N ALA A 140 1.77 19.14 4.85
CA ALA A 140 2.61 20.13 5.51
C ALA A 140 3.11 21.19 4.54
N ASP A 141 3.09 22.45 4.99
CA ASP A 141 3.80 23.56 4.36
C ASP A 141 4.84 24.11 5.33
N ARG A 142 6.12 23.98 4.96
CA ARG A 142 7.28 24.50 5.68
C ARG A 142 8.09 25.44 4.79
N SER A 143 7.47 26.05 3.77
CA SER A 143 8.15 26.84 2.74
C SER A 143 8.92 28.05 3.29
N THR A 144 8.52 28.56 4.46
CA THR A 144 9.10 29.75 5.12
C THR A 144 9.91 29.41 6.37
N GLU A 145 10.08 28.13 6.70
CA GLU A 145 10.76 27.69 7.92
C GLU A 145 12.16 27.14 7.62
N PRO A 146 13.19 27.46 8.44
CA PRO A 146 14.50 26.83 8.33
C PRO A 146 14.49 25.46 9.01
N CYS A 147 14.29 24.40 8.21
CA CYS A 147 14.24 23.01 8.66
C CYS A 147 15.61 22.33 8.54
N ARG A 148 15.95 21.45 9.50
CA ARG A 148 17.19 20.67 9.51
C ARG A 148 17.02 19.34 10.25
N SER A 149 17.78 18.32 9.85
CA SER A 149 17.77 16.99 10.46
C SER A 149 16.40 16.31 10.35
N TRP A 150 15.97 15.58 11.37
CA TRP A 150 14.70 14.85 11.40
C TRP A 150 13.49 15.78 11.40
N GLN A 151 12.60 15.57 10.45
CA GLN A 151 11.32 16.24 10.34
C GLN A 151 10.21 15.23 10.66
N VAL A 152 9.34 15.57 11.60
CA VAL A 152 8.16 14.77 11.94
C VAL A 152 6.92 15.55 11.50
N ILE A 153 6.09 14.92 10.67
CA ILE A 153 4.85 15.48 10.18
C ILE A 153 3.72 14.61 10.65
N THR A 154 2.72 15.24 11.26
CA THR A 154 1.48 14.59 11.70
C THR A 154 0.30 15.29 11.05
N PHE A 155 -0.67 14.52 10.59
CA PHE A 155 -1.86 15.03 9.90
C PHE A 155 -3.06 14.13 10.21
N PRO A 156 -4.30 14.61 9.99
CA PRO A 156 -5.47 13.76 10.09
C PRO A 156 -5.30 12.50 9.26
N ARG A 157 -5.74 11.34 9.76
CA ARG A 157 -5.57 10.05 9.07
C ARG A 157 -6.14 10.13 7.66
N GLN A 158 -5.31 9.84 6.68
CA GLN A 158 -5.65 9.85 5.26
C GLN A 158 -5.23 8.55 4.59
N LEU A 159 -5.93 8.21 3.51
CA LEU A 159 -5.52 7.13 2.62
C LEU A 159 -4.37 7.65 1.75
N VAL A 160 -3.25 6.93 1.74
CA VAL A 160 -2.02 7.36 1.08
C VAL A 160 -1.45 6.20 0.27
N SER A 161 -1.20 6.47 -1.01
CA SER A 161 -0.50 5.58 -1.95
C SER A 161 0.83 6.19 -2.38
N PHE A 162 0.92 7.52 -2.44
CA PHE A 162 2.13 8.26 -2.80
C PHE A 162 2.39 9.38 -1.78
N ILE A 163 3.67 9.60 -1.50
CA ILE A 163 4.18 10.69 -0.68
C ILE A 163 5.13 11.52 -1.53
N ARG A 164 4.87 12.81 -1.66
CA ARG A 164 5.67 13.75 -2.43
C ARG A 164 6.25 14.82 -1.51
N VAL A 165 7.57 14.96 -1.52
CA VAL A 165 8.30 16.01 -0.81
C VAL A 165 8.91 16.95 -1.86
N ILE A 166 8.57 18.23 -1.78
CA ILE A 166 9.04 19.25 -2.71
C ILE A 166 9.91 20.24 -1.96
N GLY A 167 11.21 20.22 -2.23
CA GLY A 167 12.14 21.22 -1.75
C GLY A 167 11.84 22.61 -2.31
N LYS A 168 11.83 23.61 -1.43
CA LYS A 168 11.60 25.02 -1.74
C LYS A 168 12.86 25.86 -1.55
N HIS A 169 13.71 25.50 -0.58
CA HIS A 169 14.98 26.17 -0.32
C HIS A 169 16.03 25.18 0.22
N ASN A 170 17.30 25.50 -0.02
CA ASN A 170 18.47 24.96 0.65
C ASN A 170 19.47 26.12 0.80
N SER A 171 20.01 26.33 1.99
CA SER A 171 20.90 27.47 2.28
C SER A 171 22.33 27.31 1.75
N ALA A 172 22.70 26.14 1.22
CA ALA A 172 24.06 25.83 0.77
C ALA A 172 24.21 25.74 -0.76
N ASP A 173 23.18 25.25 -1.46
CA ASP A 173 23.19 25.02 -2.91
C ASP A 173 21.76 24.88 -3.45
N ASP A 174 21.59 24.72 -4.75
CA ASP A 174 20.27 24.63 -5.39
C ASP A 174 19.67 23.21 -5.42
N VAL A 175 20.13 22.29 -4.57
CA VAL A 175 19.69 20.88 -4.56
C VAL A 175 19.04 20.52 -3.22
N PHE A 176 17.85 19.94 -3.25
CA PHE A 176 17.17 19.43 -2.05
C PHE A 176 17.63 18.01 -1.75
N HIS A 177 18.06 17.72 -0.53
CA HIS A 177 18.64 16.43 -0.15
C HIS A 177 17.87 15.78 1.01
N MET A 178 17.41 14.55 0.80
CA MET A 178 16.69 13.75 1.80
C MET A 178 17.36 12.39 1.98
N ILE A 179 17.70 12.06 3.22
CA ILE A 179 18.50 10.89 3.60
C ILE A 179 17.61 9.67 3.82
N HIS A 180 16.49 9.86 4.51
CA HIS A 180 15.60 8.78 4.91
C HIS A 180 14.15 9.23 4.90
N LEU A 181 13.22 8.32 4.61
CA LEU A 181 11.78 8.54 4.76
C LEU A 181 11.14 7.28 5.34
N GLU A 182 10.27 7.47 6.33
CA GLU A 182 9.45 6.42 6.92
C GLU A 182 8.02 6.90 7.19
N CYS A 183 7.08 5.97 7.05
CA CYS A 183 5.69 6.18 7.42
C CYS A 183 5.00 4.85 7.74
N PRO A 184 4.05 4.80 8.69
CA PRO A 184 3.85 5.80 9.72
C PRO A 184 5.07 5.88 10.65
N TYR A 185 5.31 7.08 11.17
CA TYR A 185 6.21 7.28 12.30
C TYR A 185 5.41 7.11 13.61
N PRO A 186 5.87 6.31 14.59
CA PRO A 186 5.19 6.21 15.88
C PRO A 186 5.22 7.58 16.57
N VAL A 187 4.07 8.24 16.58
CA VAL A 187 3.83 9.45 17.38
C VAL A 187 3.31 8.96 18.72
N SER A 188 3.94 9.36 19.83
CA SER A 188 3.36 9.13 21.15
C SER A 188 1.95 9.73 21.21
N ASP A 189 0.98 9.00 21.77
CA ASP A 189 -0.46 9.35 21.84
C ASP A 189 -0.79 10.74 22.44
N GLN A 190 0.19 11.49 22.92
CA GLN A 190 -0.01 12.79 23.57
C GLN A 190 -0.40 13.93 22.62
N ASN A 191 -0.36 13.75 21.28
CA ASN A 191 -0.66 14.82 20.31
C ASN A 191 -1.81 14.52 19.33
N LEU A 192 -2.56 13.43 19.51
CA LEU A 192 -3.76 13.17 18.70
C LEU A 192 -4.98 13.88 19.30
N SER A 193 -5.03 15.22 19.16
CA SER A 193 -6.30 15.93 19.31
C SER A 193 -7.21 15.53 18.14
N PHE A 194 -8.14 14.60 18.41
CA PHE A 194 -9.22 14.29 17.50
C PHE A 194 -10.13 15.52 17.37
N GLU A 195 -9.83 16.43 16.45
CA GLU A 195 -10.85 17.33 15.93
C GLU A 195 -11.67 16.58 14.88
N SER A 196 -12.71 15.89 15.36
CA SER A 196 -13.76 15.36 14.51
C SER A 196 -14.66 16.51 14.03
N THR A 197 -14.20 17.32 13.09
CA THR A 197 -15.10 18.25 12.37
C THR A 197 -15.79 17.48 11.25
N ILE A 198 -16.77 16.67 11.62
CA ILE A 198 -17.81 16.24 10.68
C ILE A 198 -18.65 17.49 10.39
N ASN A 199 -18.32 18.19 9.31
CA ASN A 199 -19.23 19.16 8.70
C ASN A 199 -20.43 18.39 8.14
N ARG A 200 -21.40 18.14 9.02
CA ARG A 200 -22.72 17.63 8.66
C ARG A 200 -23.52 18.80 8.09
N SER A 201 -23.26 19.16 6.85
CA SER A 201 -24.06 20.14 6.13
C SER A 201 -24.31 19.71 4.69
N VAL A 202 -25.58 19.33 4.47
CA VAL A 202 -26.33 19.33 3.21
C VAL A 202 -26.13 18.13 2.27
N ILE A 203 -26.67 16.97 2.66
CA ILE A 203 -27.34 16.11 1.68
C ILE A 203 -28.72 16.73 1.44
N LYS A 204 -28.88 17.44 0.32
CA LYS A 204 -30.22 17.78 -0.19
C LYS A 204 -30.85 16.49 -0.70
N THR A 205 -31.81 15.95 0.04
CA THR A 205 -32.76 14.98 -0.48
C THR A 205 -33.53 15.62 -1.65
N PRO A 206 -33.58 14.99 -2.85
CA PRO A 206 -34.48 15.44 -3.89
C PRO A 206 -35.93 15.19 -3.44
N ARG A 207 -36.73 16.25 -3.47
CA ARG A 207 -38.16 16.23 -3.17
C ARG A 207 -38.89 15.59 -4.36
N ILE A 208 -39.24 14.32 -4.27
CA ILE A 208 -40.12 13.67 -5.24
C ILE A 208 -41.55 14.16 -4.96
N VAL A 209 -42.13 14.87 -5.93
CA VAL A 209 -43.55 15.25 -5.97
C VAL A 209 -44.35 14.00 -6.33
N GLY A 210 -45.45 13.78 -5.60
CA GLY A 210 -46.13 12.49 -5.50
C GLY A 210 -46.76 11.95 -6.78
N ALA A 211 -46.78 10.62 -6.84
CA ALA A 211 -47.80 9.81 -7.51
C ALA A 211 -47.99 8.55 -6.67
N ALA A 212 -49.24 8.25 -6.31
CA ALA A 212 -49.65 7.11 -5.50
C ALA A 212 -49.34 5.78 -6.19
N LEU A 213 -49.13 4.71 -5.40
CA LEU A 213 -49.66 3.35 -5.61
C LEU A 213 -49.26 2.39 -4.46
N SER A 214 -50.30 1.94 -3.74
CA SER A 214 -50.54 0.67 -3.02
C SER A 214 -49.45 -0.10 -2.25
N ASP A 215 -49.80 -0.34 -0.99
CA ASP A 215 -49.36 -1.34 0.00
C ASP A 215 -48.76 -2.66 -0.53
N VAL A 216 -47.59 -3.04 0.02
CA VAL A 216 -47.25 -4.43 0.40
C VAL A 216 -46.37 -4.40 1.65
N ASP A 217 -46.92 -4.84 2.79
CA ASP A 217 -46.20 -5.20 4.02
C ASP A 217 -45.51 -6.56 3.85
N VAL A 218 -44.20 -6.67 4.12
CA VAL A 218 -43.61 -7.89 4.74
C VAL A 218 -42.39 -7.57 5.62
N GLN A 219 -42.62 -7.76 6.92
CA GLN A 219 -41.75 -8.02 8.09
C GLN A 219 -40.21 -8.04 7.97
N VAL A 220 -39.58 -7.21 8.80
CA VAL A 220 -38.18 -7.31 9.23
C VAL A 220 -38.08 -8.30 10.40
N SER A 221 -37.31 -9.39 10.22
CA SER A 221 -36.90 -10.28 11.31
C SER A 221 -35.38 -10.21 11.49
N SER A 222 -34.95 -9.67 12.62
CA SER A 222 -33.57 -9.68 13.13
C SER A 222 -33.08 -11.11 13.39
N ARG A 223 -31.93 -11.49 12.81
CA ARG A 223 -31.10 -12.57 13.37
C ARG A 223 -29.63 -12.14 13.31
N HIS A 224 -29.06 -12.00 14.51
CA HIS A 224 -27.63 -12.06 14.78
C HIS A 224 -26.99 -13.22 14.00
N LEU A 225 -25.86 -12.98 13.34
CA LEU A 225 -24.90 -14.02 13.01
C LEU A 225 -23.50 -13.55 13.40
N ASN A 226 -22.86 -14.42 14.18
CA ASN A 226 -21.58 -14.26 14.85
C ASN A 226 -20.40 -14.12 13.89
N ALA A 227 -19.31 -13.60 14.45
CA ALA A 227 -17.99 -13.40 13.86
C ALA A 227 -17.55 -14.57 12.94
N SER A 228 -17.39 -14.28 11.65
CA SER A 228 -16.82 -15.21 10.69
C SER A 228 -15.30 -15.11 10.71
N ARG A 229 -14.65 -16.17 11.19
CA ARG A 229 -13.22 -16.43 11.00
C ARG A 229 -12.91 -16.43 9.50
N THR A 230 -11.94 -15.62 9.10
CA THR A 230 -11.45 -15.60 7.71
C THR A 230 -10.43 -16.70 7.53
N LEU A 231 -10.88 -17.82 6.94
CA LEU A 231 -10.03 -18.86 6.39
C LEU A 231 -9.79 -18.56 4.92
N MET A 232 -8.55 -18.72 4.46
CA MET A 232 -8.30 -19.21 3.10
C MET A 232 -7.20 -20.27 3.21
N ALA A 233 -7.50 -21.45 2.68
CA ALA A 233 -6.82 -22.71 2.96
C ALA A 233 -5.87 -23.09 1.84
N ASN A 234 -4.92 -24.01 2.12
CA ASN A 234 -4.81 -25.19 1.27
C ASN A 234 -4.12 -26.42 1.87
N VAL A 235 -4.26 -27.50 1.10
CA VAL A 235 -4.21 -28.92 1.44
C VAL A 235 -2.93 -29.58 0.91
N SER A 236 -2.24 -30.33 1.76
CA SER A 236 -1.17 -31.25 1.39
C SER A 236 -1.70 -32.64 1.02
N ASN A 237 -1.18 -33.21 -0.07
CA ASN A 237 -1.52 -34.54 -0.61
C ASN A 237 -0.98 -35.69 0.26
N ASN A 238 -1.79 -36.73 0.45
CA ASN A 238 -1.32 -38.09 0.71
C ASN A 238 -1.79 -39.00 -0.44
N ALA A 239 -0.84 -39.61 -1.15
CA ALA A 239 -1.10 -40.69 -2.10
C ALA A 239 -0.46 -41.99 -1.59
N HIS A 240 -1.29 -42.90 -1.12
CA HIS A 240 -1.09 -44.34 -0.94
C HIS A 240 -2.51 -44.91 -0.86
N GLY A 241 -2.98 -45.89 -1.62
CA GLY A 241 -2.44 -46.76 -2.66
C GLY A 241 -3.49 -47.87 -2.83
N SER A 242 -3.88 -48.21 -4.05
CA SER A 242 -4.55 -49.50 -4.31
C SER A 242 -4.52 -49.82 -5.80
N ASP A 243 -3.77 -50.87 -6.12
CA ASP A 243 -3.72 -51.57 -7.40
C ASP A 243 -5.11 -52.05 -7.86
N ASN A 244 -5.40 -51.93 -9.16
CA ASN A 244 -5.45 -53.07 -10.09
C ASN A 244 -6.06 -52.72 -11.46
N ASN A 245 -5.45 -53.33 -12.49
CA ASN A 245 -5.94 -53.65 -13.83
C ASN A 245 -5.85 -52.61 -14.97
N GLN A 246 -4.81 -52.83 -15.81
CA GLN A 246 -4.71 -52.53 -17.24
C GLN A 246 -5.62 -53.49 -18.08
N PRO A 247 -5.73 -53.39 -19.44
CA PRO A 247 -5.02 -52.50 -20.38
C PRO A 247 -5.89 -51.86 -21.50
N HIS A 248 -5.35 -50.84 -22.17
CA HIS A 248 -5.13 -50.76 -23.64
C HIS A 248 -5.22 -49.35 -24.26
N LEU A 249 -4.22 -49.07 -25.13
CA LEU A 249 -4.16 -48.15 -26.29
C LEU A 249 -3.72 -46.69 -26.10
N ALA A 250 -2.43 -46.48 -26.39
CA ALA A 250 -1.81 -45.48 -27.27
C ALA A 250 -2.43 -44.06 -27.36
N ASN A 251 -1.70 -43.03 -26.91
CA ASN A 251 -0.83 -42.20 -27.78
C ASN A 251 -0.31 -40.91 -27.08
N SER A 252 0.88 -40.52 -27.53
CA SER A 252 1.53 -39.20 -27.44
C SER A 252 1.77 -38.56 -26.06
N TYR A 253 2.97 -38.77 -25.54
CA TYR A 253 3.67 -37.79 -24.71
C TYR A 253 3.89 -36.50 -25.52
N ASN A 254 3.20 -35.43 -25.14
CA ASN A 254 3.60 -34.07 -25.48
C ASN A 254 3.87 -33.32 -24.18
N HIS A 255 5.10 -32.85 -24.02
CA HIS A 255 5.52 -31.90 -23.00
C HIS A 255 4.57 -30.69 -22.95
N ALA A 256 3.90 -30.49 -21.82
CA ALA A 256 3.22 -29.23 -21.52
C ALA A 256 4.10 -28.44 -20.55
N ASN A 257 4.76 -27.42 -21.10
CA ASN A 257 5.47 -26.38 -20.36
C ASN A 257 4.54 -25.74 -19.31
N THR A 258 4.99 -25.70 -18.06
CA THR A 258 4.37 -24.92 -16.99
C THR A 258 4.60 -23.44 -17.26
N ILE A 259 3.53 -22.67 -17.48
CA ILE A 259 3.60 -21.20 -17.45
C ILE A 259 3.10 -20.76 -16.06
N SER A 260 4.04 -20.31 -15.24
CA SER A 260 3.74 -19.65 -13.97
C SER A 260 3.43 -18.18 -14.27
N GLY A 261 2.20 -17.75 -13.97
CA GLY A 261 1.76 -16.36 -14.14
C GLY A 261 1.26 -15.80 -12.80
N THR A 262 1.97 -14.81 -12.28
CA THR A 262 1.59 -14.05 -11.09
C THR A 262 0.78 -12.83 -11.53
N VAL A 263 -0.46 -12.73 -11.08
CA VAL A 263 -1.32 -11.53 -11.14
C VAL A 263 -1.88 -11.39 -9.71
N PHE A 264 -2.09 -10.21 -9.14
CA PHE A 264 -3.34 -9.44 -9.08
C PHE A 264 -3.11 -8.24 -8.12
N ALA A 265 -3.68 -7.04 -8.20
CA ALA A 265 -4.57 -6.26 -9.08
C ALA A 265 -5.60 -5.53 -8.17
N LEU A 266 -5.41 -4.20 -8.09
CA LEU A 266 -6.29 -3.08 -7.66
C LEU A 266 -7.12 -3.22 -6.37
#